data_AF-A0A286SD06-F1
#
_entry.id   AF-A0A286SD06-F1
#
_cell.length_a   1.000
_cell.length_b   1.000
_cell.length_c   1.000
_cell.angle_alpha   90.00
_cell.angle_beta   90.00
_cell.angle_gamma   90.00
#
_symmetry.space_group_name_H-M   'P 1'
#
loop_
_entity.id
_entity.type
_entity.pdbx_description
1 polymer ?
#
loop_
_entity_poly.entity_id
_entity_poly.type
_entity_poly.pdbx_seq_one_letter_code
_entity_poly.pdbx_strand_id
1 'polypeptide(L)'
;DLRGDRQPEFTQIDLEMSFMSAEEIQEVTEGLIARVMKDEKGIDVKLPFPRIDWDDAMARYGSDKPDIRFGMELQDLNDVFADSEFKVFKGTIDNGGHVKAIVVKNNADKYSRKNIEAYQEYIKRFGAKGLAWLKFNDDKITGPVAKFITAQEDALIKRLGLENNDLVLFVADKKKVVADSLGYLRTAIAKELKLYDPNEFAFTW
;
A
#
# COMPACT_ATOMS: atom_id res chain seq x y z
N ASP A 1 24.17 8.03 2.29
CA ASP A 1 22.77 7.89 2.75
C ASP A 1 22.69 6.62 3.58
N LEU A 2 22.98 6.71 4.89
CA LEU A 2 22.83 5.60 5.83
C LEU A 2 21.34 5.45 6.12
N ARG A 3 20.64 4.76 5.22
CA ARG A 3 19.33 4.20 5.55
C ARG A 3 19.55 3.17 6.65
N GLY A 4 18.66 3.12 7.64
CA GLY A 4 18.85 2.31 8.86
C GLY A 4 19.04 0.81 8.62
N ASP A 5 18.79 0.33 7.40
CA ASP A 5 18.93 -1.04 6.92
C ASP A 5 20.24 -1.30 6.17
N ARG A 6 21.19 -0.35 6.11
CA ARG A 6 22.44 -0.49 5.33
C ARG A 6 23.67 -0.31 6.21
N GLN A 7 24.58 -1.28 6.13
CA GLN A 7 25.91 -1.22 6.73
C GLN A 7 26.98 -1.28 5.61
N PRO A 8 28.14 -0.63 5.78
CA PRO A 8 29.25 -0.72 4.82
C PRO A 8 29.73 -2.16 4.60
N GLU A 9 29.64 -2.99 5.64
CA GLU A 9 29.98 -4.40 5.63
C GLU A 9 28.76 -5.23 6.05
N PHE A 10 28.49 -6.33 5.35
CA PHE A 10 27.37 -7.24 5.62
C PHE A 10 27.70 -8.66 5.13
N THR A 11 26.95 -9.65 5.61
CA THR A 11 27.12 -11.07 5.25
C THR A 11 26.01 -11.52 4.32
N GLN A 12 26.36 -12.31 3.31
CA GLN A 12 25.42 -12.95 2.40
C GLN A 12 25.52 -14.48 2.51
N ILE A 13 24.39 -15.16 2.33
CA ILE A 13 24.36 -16.58 2.02
C ILE A 13 24.31 -16.67 0.49
N ASP A 14 25.48 -16.90 -0.10
CA ASP A 14 25.64 -16.96 -1.56
C ASP A 14 25.32 -18.37 -2.08
N LEU A 15 24.50 -18.47 -3.12
CA LEU A 15 24.01 -19.72 -3.69
C LEU A 15 24.06 -19.65 -5.21
N GLU A 16 24.74 -20.60 -5.83
CA GLU A 16 24.79 -20.77 -7.29
C GLU A 16 24.48 -22.23 -7.63
N MET A 17 23.65 -22.47 -8.65
CA MET A 17 23.21 -23.81 -9.05
C MET A 17 23.29 -23.95 -10.56
N SER A 18 23.69 -25.13 -11.05
CA SER A 18 23.74 -25.42 -12.49
C SER A 18 22.53 -26.24 -12.91
N PHE A 19 22.02 -25.97 -14.12
CA PHE A 19 20.94 -26.72 -14.76
C PHE A 19 19.59 -26.68 -14.01
N MET A 20 19.33 -25.63 -13.23
CA MET A 20 18.05 -25.41 -12.54
C MET A 20 17.32 -24.18 -13.11
N SER A 21 16.00 -24.26 -13.13
CA SER A 21 15.09 -23.15 -13.42
C SER A 21 14.97 -22.19 -12.23
N ALA A 22 14.37 -21.01 -12.47
CA ALA A 22 14.12 -20.03 -11.41
C ALA A 22 13.21 -20.61 -10.31
N GLU A 23 12.19 -21.37 -10.71
CA GLU A 23 11.23 -22.00 -9.80
C GLU A 23 11.90 -23.05 -8.92
N GLU A 24 12.79 -23.89 -9.47
CA GLU A 24 13.52 -24.89 -8.70
C GLU A 24 14.49 -24.23 -7.70
N ILE A 25 15.14 -23.11 -8.06
CA ILE A 25 15.99 -22.34 -7.15
C ILE A 25 15.16 -21.72 -6.00
N GLN A 26 13.97 -21.21 -6.33
CA GLN A 26 13.03 -20.68 -5.33
C GLN A 26 12.59 -21.77 -4.35
N GLU A 27 12.26 -22.97 -4.82
CA GLU A 27 11.88 -24.11 -3.98
C GLU A 27 12.99 -24.51 -3.00
N VAL A 28 14.26 -24.53 -3.44
CA VAL A 28 15.39 -24.80 -2.54
C VAL A 28 15.54 -23.69 -1.50
N THR A 29 15.38 -22.44 -1.91
CA THR A 29 15.48 -21.28 -1.01
C THR A 29 14.34 -21.24 0.00
N GLU A 30 13.12 -21.58 -0.42
CA GLU A 30 11.95 -21.77 0.44
C GLU A 30 12.20 -22.85 1.50
N GLY A 31 12.77 -23.99 1.11
CA GLY A 31 13.15 -25.05 2.03
C GLY A 31 14.20 -24.60 3.06
N LEU A 32 15.21 -23.83 2.63
CA LEU A 32 16.20 -23.23 3.52
C LEU A 32 15.54 -22.27 4.53
N ILE A 33 14.71 -21.34 4.07
CA ILE A 33 14.01 -20.39 4.94
C ILE A 33 13.10 -21.13 5.91
N ALA A 34 12.32 -22.10 5.45
CA ALA A 34 11.43 -22.90 6.29
C ALA A 34 12.20 -23.62 7.39
N ARG A 35 13.36 -24.19 7.05
CA ARG A 35 14.21 -24.88 8.03
C ARG A 35 14.77 -23.91 9.08
N VAL A 36 15.30 -22.76 8.67
CA VAL A 36 15.82 -21.74 9.60
C VAL A 36 14.71 -21.23 10.52
N MET A 37 13.53 -20.95 9.98
CA MET A 37 12.38 -20.50 10.76
C MET A 37 11.93 -21.55 11.79
N LYS A 38 11.95 -22.84 11.41
CA LYS A 38 11.61 -23.92 12.32
C LYS A 38 12.66 -24.08 13.43
N ASP A 39 13.94 -24.15 13.07
CA ASP A 39 15.02 -24.46 14.00
C ASP A 39 15.27 -23.29 14.97
N GLU A 40 15.22 -22.03 14.51
CA GLU A 40 15.58 -20.85 15.31
C GLU A 40 14.38 -20.14 15.95
N LYS A 41 13.19 -20.20 15.31
CA LYS A 41 11.98 -19.52 15.80
C LYS A 41 10.89 -20.49 16.25
N GLY A 42 11.01 -21.79 15.96
CA GLY A 42 9.94 -22.76 16.22
C GLY A 42 8.72 -22.56 15.32
N ILE A 43 8.83 -21.78 14.24
CA ILE A 43 7.72 -21.42 13.35
C ILE A 43 7.72 -22.33 12.12
N ASP A 44 6.61 -23.04 11.90
CA ASP A 44 6.36 -23.76 10.65
C ASP A 44 5.76 -22.80 9.61
N VAL A 45 6.60 -22.32 8.68
CA VAL A 45 6.12 -21.50 7.57
C VAL A 45 5.39 -22.35 6.53
N LYS A 46 4.38 -21.78 5.87
CA LYS A 46 3.63 -22.47 4.83
C LYS A 46 4.35 -22.35 3.49
N LEU A 47 4.62 -23.50 2.87
CA LEU A 47 5.14 -23.60 1.51
C LEU A 47 4.06 -24.06 0.51
N PRO A 48 4.15 -23.72 -0.78
CA PRO A 48 5.12 -22.75 -1.33
C PRO A 48 4.80 -21.33 -0.88
N PHE A 49 5.78 -20.42 -0.92
CA PHE A 49 5.49 -19.02 -0.64
C PHE A 49 4.59 -18.44 -1.74
N PRO A 50 3.67 -17.52 -1.38
CA PRO A 50 2.95 -16.73 -2.37
C PRO A 50 3.92 -16.05 -3.35
N ARG A 51 3.46 -15.90 -4.59
CA ARG A 51 4.19 -15.19 -5.64
C ARG A 51 3.37 -14.00 -6.08
N ILE A 52 4.02 -12.84 -6.22
CA ILE A 52 3.40 -11.63 -6.74
C ILE A 52 4.25 -11.06 -7.88
N ASP A 53 3.61 -10.82 -9.02
CA ASP A 53 4.29 -10.14 -10.13
C ASP A 53 4.64 -8.71 -9.71
N TRP A 54 5.76 -8.21 -10.23
CA TRP A 54 6.23 -6.86 -9.92
C TRP A 54 5.16 -5.79 -10.16
N ASP A 55 4.43 -5.88 -11.27
CA ASP A 55 3.37 -4.92 -11.60
C ASP A 55 2.22 -4.99 -10.60
N ASP A 56 1.87 -6.18 -10.11
CA ASP A 56 0.84 -6.37 -9.09
C ASP A 56 1.30 -5.85 -7.72
N ALA A 57 2.56 -6.10 -7.35
CA ALA A 57 3.15 -5.59 -6.10
C ALA A 57 3.13 -4.05 -6.08
N MET A 58 3.55 -3.44 -7.19
CA MET A 58 3.50 -2.00 -7.37
C MET A 58 2.07 -1.46 -7.46
N ALA A 59 1.15 -2.18 -8.10
CA ALA A 59 -0.23 -1.74 -8.26
C ALA A 59 -1.03 -1.79 -6.95
N ARG A 60 -0.82 -2.84 -6.14
CA ARG A 60 -1.59 -3.14 -4.91
C ARG A 60 -0.94 -2.60 -3.65
N TYR A 61 0.39 -2.53 -3.58
CA TYR A 61 1.10 -2.13 -2.36
C TYR A 61 1.97 -0.89 -2.52
N GLY A 62 2.23 -0.46 -3.76
CA GLY A 62 3.12 0.66 -4.04
C GLY A 62 4.58 0.37 -3.72
N SER A 63 4.96 -0.91 -3.64
CA SER A 63 6.32 -1.36 -3.35
C SER A 63 6.58 -2.74 -3.95
N ASP A 64 7.80 -2.93 -4.44
CA ASP A 64 8.38 -4.20 -4.89
C ASP A 64 8.85 -5.11 -3.73
N LYS A 65 8.70 -4.65 -2.49
CA LYS A 65 8.95 -5.40 -1.26
C LYS A 65 7.78 -5.21 -0.28
N PRO A 66 6.57 -5.63 -0.67
CA PRO A 66 5.37 -5.32 0.09
C PRO A 66 5.35 -6.03 1.43
N ASP A 67 4.94 -5.32 2.48
CA ASP A 67 4.53 -5.97 3.73
C ASP A 67 3.11 -6.50 3.56
N ILE A 68 2.95 -7.81 3.40
CA ILE A 68 1.67 -8.47 3.13
C ILE A 68 0.91 -8.94 4.39
N ARG A 69 1.41 -8.63 5.59
CA ARG A 69 0.78 -9.04 6.87
C ARG A 69 -0.52 -8.30 7.18
N PHE A 70 -0.77 -7.21 6.49
CA PHE A 70 -1.96 -6.40 6.65
C PHE A 70 -2.52 -5.97 5.29
N GLY A 71 -3.80 -5.59 5.24
CA GLY A 71 -4.47 -5.17 4.01
C GLY A 71 -4.08 -3.74 3.59
N MET A 72 -5.09 -2.87 3.46
CA MET A 72 -4.92 -1.46 3.05
C MET A 72 -4.22 -1.34 1.67
N GLU A 73 -4.62 -2.19 0.73
CA GLU A 73 -4.11 -2.14 -0.64
C GLU A 73 -4.52 -0.84 -1.35
N LEU A 74 -3.70 -0.42 -2.30
CA LEU A 74 -3.95 0.70 -3.20
C LEU A 74 -5.03 0.29 -4.21
N GLN A 75 -6.11 1.05 -4.24
CA GLN A 75 -7.24 0.80 -5.11
C GLN A 75 -7.28 1.85 -6.23
N ASP A 76 -7.33 1.39 -7.48
CA ASP A 76 -7.43 2.27 -8.64
C ASP A 76 -8.85 2.80 -8.80
N LEU A 77 -8.95 4.11 -9.06
CA LEU A 77 -10.19 4.87 -9.16
C LEU A 77 -10.23 5.72 -10.44
N ASN A 78 -9.36 5.44 -11.42
CA ASN A 78 -9.36 6.16 -12.69
C ASN A 78 -10.71 6.06 -13.40
N ASP A 79 -11.32 4.88 -13.41
CA ASP A 79 -12.63 4.65 -14.01
C ASP A 79 -13.76 5.34 -13.24
N VAL A 80 -13.67 5.36 -11.90
CA VAL A 80 -14.64 6.07 -11.04
C VAL A 80 -14.62 7.58 -11.30
N PHE A 81 -13.44 8.16 -11.54
CA PHE A 81 -13.28 9.61 -11.70
C PHE A 81 -13.07 10.08 -13.14
N ALA A 82 -13.19 9.20 -14.15
CA ALA A 82 -12.98 9.54 -15.57
C ALA A 82 -13.86 10.74 -16.01
N ASP A 83 -15.12 10.75 -15.55
CA ASP A 83 -16.12 11.78 -15.85
C ASP A 83 -16.40 12.71 -14.66
N SER A 84 -15.49 12.76 -13.68
CA SER A 84 -15.66 13.63 -12.51
C SER A 84 -15.47 15.12 -12.85
N GLU A 85 -16.28 15.99 -12.24
CA GLU A 85 -16.09 17.44 -12.30
C GLU A 85 -14.87 17.91 -11.48
N PHE A 86 -14.27 17.02 -10.68
CA PHE A 86 -13.10 17.36 -9.89
C PHE A 86 -11.86 17.47 -10.78
N LYS A 87 -11.59 18.70 -11.25
CA LYS A 87 -10.50 19.02 -12.20
C LYS A 87 -9.13 18.44 -11.83
N VAL A 88 -8.81 18.29 -10.54
CA VAL A 88 -7.54 17.71 -10.10
C VAL A 88 -7.46 16.24 -10.49
N PHE A 89 -8.50 15.46 -10.23
CA PHE A 89 -8.51 14.03 -10.57
C PHE A 89 -8.69 13.82 -12.07
N LYS A 90 -9.65 14.51 -12.69
CA LYS A 90 -9.87 14.44 -14.13
C LYS A 90 -8.62 14.83 -14.91
N GLY A 91 -7.99 15.95 -14.55
CA GLY A 91 -6.76 16.41 -15.19
C GLY A 91 -5.59 15.43 -15.02
N THR A 92 -5.48 14.73 -13.89
CA THR A 92 -4.48 13.67 -13.72
C THR A 92 -4.74 12.50 -14.68
N ILE A 93 -5.99 12.05 -14.79
CA ILE A 93 -6.40 10.94 -15.66
C ILE A 93 -6.17 11.29 -17.14
N ASP A 94 -6.61 12.48 -17.57
CA ASP A 94 -6.45 12.98 -18.95
C ASP A 94 -4.96 13.06 -19.37
N ASN A 95 -4.06 13.24 -18.40
CA ASN A 95 -2.60 13.26 -18.61
C ASN A 95 -1.93 11.88 -18.46
N GLY A 96 -2.70 10.79 -18.42
CA GLY A 96 -2.18 9.42 -18.27
C GLY A 96 -1.65 9.10 -16.87
N GLY A 97 -2.07 9.87 -15.86
CA GLY A 97 -1.76 9.62 -14.46
C GLY A 97 -2.72 8.61 -13.82
N HIS A 98 -2.55 8.42 -12.51
CA HIS A 98 -3.39 7.55 -11.69
C HIS A 98 -4.00 8.32 -10.53
N VAL A 99 -5.26 8.01 -10.24
CA VAL A 99 -5.97 8.36 -9.03
C VAL A 99 -6.17 7.07 -8.26
N LYS A 100 -5.41 6.89 -7.18
CA LYS A 100 -5.57 5.73 -6.30
C LYS A 100 -5.89 6.17 -4.88
N ALA A 101 -6.48 5.25 -4.12
CA ALA A 101 -6.76 5.45 -2.71
C ALA A 101 -6.32 4.27 -1.85
N ILE A 102 -6.07 4.56 -0.57
CA ILE A 102 -6.04 3.55 0.49
C ILE A 102 -7.19 3.82 1.47
N VAL A 103 -7.70 2.77 2.09
CA VAL A 103 -8.78 2.85 3.09
C VAL A 103 -8.21 2.46 4.46
N VAL A 104 -8.25 3.41 5.39
CA VAL A 104 -7.92 3.18 6.80
C VAL A 104 -9.22 2.79 7.49
N LYS A 105 -9.44 1.48 7.61
CA LYS A 105 -10.69 0.89 8.11
C LYS A 105 -10.95 1.23 9.57
N ASN A 106 -12.17 1.63 9.93
CA ASN A 106 -12.62 1.77 11.32
C ASN A 106 -11.73 2.67 12.23
N ASN A 107 -11.10 3.72 11.68
CA ASN A 107 -10.18 4.59 12.42
C ASN A 107 -10.30 6.08 12.03
N ALA A 108 -11.34 6.50 11.32
CA ALA A 108 -11.48 7.88 10.86
C ALA A 108 -11.49 8.90 12.01
N ASP A 109 -12.12 8.56 13.13
CA ASP A 109 -12.16 9.33 14.37
C ASP A 109 -10.78 9.62 14.99
N LYS A 110 -9.79 8.73 14.78
CA LYS A 110 -8.42 8.92 15.27
C LYS A 110 -7.60 9.96 14.51
N TYR A 111 -8.03 10.32 13.29
CA TYR A 111 -7.29 11.23 12.43
C TYR A 111 -7.93 12.61 12.37
N SER A 112 -7.30 13.60 13.01
CA SER A 112 -7.67 15.01 12.81
C SER A 112 -7.17 15.51 11.45
N ARG A 113 -7.72 16.64 10.99
CA ARG A 113 -7.21 17.34 9.80
C ARG A 113 -5.71 17.62 9.88
N LYS A 114 -5.21 18.00 11.08
CA LYS A 114 -3.78 18.24 11.33
C LYS A 114 -2.94 16.98 11.13
N ASN A 115 -3.43 15.80 11.53
CA ASN A 115 -2.73 14.54 11.28
C ASN A 115 -2.59 14.27 9.77
N ILE A 116 -3.68 14.48 9.02
CA ILE A 116 -3.69 14.26 7.56
C ILE A 116 -2.82 15.30 6.84
N GLU A 117 -2.80 16.55 7.29
CA GLU A 117 -1.88 17.58 6.78
C GLU A 117 -0.41 17.21 7.03
N ALA A 118 -0.07 16.61 8.17
CA ALA A 118 1.28 16.11 8.43
C ALA A 118 1.68 14.98 7.46
N TYR A 119 0.75 14.07 7.15
CA TYR A 119 0.97 13.06 6.11
C TYR A 119 1.17 13.68 4.74
N GLN A 120 0.34 14.67 4.38
CA GLN A 120 0.49 15.41 3.13
C GLN A 120 1.89 16.03 3.01
N GLU A 121 2.35 16.73 4.06
CA GLU A 121 3.68 17.33 4.07
C GLU A 121 4.78 16.28 3.94
N TYR A 122 4.62 15.12 4.58
CA TYR A 122 5.60 14.05 4.48
C TYR A 122 5.71 13.52 3.05
N ILE A 123 4.58 13.20 2.39
CA ILE A 123 4.58 12.55 1.08
C ILE A 123 5.05 13.46 -0.07
N LYS A 124 5.14 14.78 0.13
CA LYS A 124 5.78 15.70 -0.84
C LYS A 124 7.19 15.27 -1.21
N ARG A 125 7.92 14.58 -0.32
CA ARG A 125 9.25 14.02 -0.62
C ARG A 125 9.24 12.97 -1.73
N PHE A 126 8.09 12.31 -1.94
CA PHE A 126 7.86 11.36 -3.03
C PHE A 126 7.34 12.04 -4.30
N GLY A 127 7.22 13.37 -4.29
CA GLY A 127 6.74 14.18 -5.42
C GLY A 127 5.24 14.46 -5.42
N ALA A 128 4.49 13.97 -4.41
CA ALA A 128 3.05 14.21 -4.35
C ALA A 128 2.72 15.69 -4.16
N LYS A 129 1.79 16.20 -4.97
CA LYS A 129 1.34 17.60 -4.92
C LYS A 129 0.29 17.86 -3.84
N GLY A 130 -0.39 16.82 -3.37
CA GLY A 130 -1.41 16.91 -2.33
C GLY A 130 -1.91 15.55 -1.88
N LEU A 131 -2.67 15.55 -0.79
CA LEU A 131 -3.34 14.39 -0.23
C LEU A 131 -4.82 14.73 -0.08
N ALA A 132 -5.63 14.27 -1.02
CA ALA A 132 -7.07 14.38 -0.89
C ALA A 132 -7.57 13.35 0.12
N TRP A 133 -8.64 13.66 0.85
CA TRP A 133 -9.20 12.74 1.84
C TRP A 133 -10.67 12.99 2.09
N LEU A 134 -11.35 11.93 2.52
CA LEU A 134 -12.70 11.96 3.05
C LEU A 134 -12.83 10.98 4.21
N LYS A 135 -13.87 11.16 5.02
CA LYS A 135 -14.30 10.21 6.03
C LYS A 135 -15.69 9.72 5.69
N PHE A 136 -15.94 8.44 5.90
CA PHE A 136 -17.24 7.82 5.75
C PHE A 136 -17.76 7.42 7.13
N ASN A 137 -18.88 8.03 7.55
CA ASN A 137 -19.51 7.74 8.83
C ASN A 137 -21.01 8.01 8.76
N ASP A 138 -21.81 7.19 9.43
CA ASP A 138 -23.27 7.21 9.40
C ASP A 138 -23.83 7.29 7.97
N ASP A 139 -23.26 6.47 7.07
CA ASP A 139 -23.57 6.44 5.63
C ASP A 139 -23.39 7.78 4.91
N LYS A 140 -22.50 8.65 5.43
CA LYS A 140 -22.23 9.97 4.87
C LYS A 140 -20.75 10.19 4.64
N ILE A 141 -20.44 10.71 3.46
CA ILE A 141 -19.12 11.22 3.14
C ILE A 141 -18.95 12.65 3.67
N THR A 142 -17.87 12.88 4.41
CA THR A 142 -17.43 14.21 4.86
C THR A 142 -15.97 14.45 4.52
N GLY A 143 -15.55 15.71 4.41
CA GLY A 143 -14.16 16.09 4.18
C GLY A 143 -13.97 17.02 2.99
N PRO A 144 -12.72 17.46 2.72
CA PRO A 144 -12.43 18.51 1.74
C PRO A 144 -12.86 18.18 0.31
N VAL A 145 -12.85 16.88 -0.06
CA VAL A 145 -13.24 16.45 -1.41
C VAL A 145 -14.69 15.97 -1.53
N ALA A 146 -15.44 15.87 -0.44
CA ALA A 146 -16.80 15.32 -0.42
C ALA A 146 -17.73 15.97 -1.45
N LYS A 147 -17.70 17.32 -1.53
CA LYS A 147 -18.54 18.09 -2.45
C LYS A 147 -18.24 17.88 -3.94
N PHE A 148 -17.08 17.30 -4.27
CA PHE A 148 -16.64 17.11 -5.65
C PHE A 148 -16.86 15.69 -6.16
N ILE A 149 -17.33 14.78 -5.30
CA ILE A 149 -17.48 13.36 -5.62
C ILE A 149 -18.91 12.87 -5.47
N THR A 150 -19.88 13.78 -5.30
CA THR A 150 -21.30 13.46 -5.09
C THR A 150 -21.87 12.60 -6.23
N ALA A 151 -21.47 12.84 -7.47
CA ALA A 151 -21.89 12.03 -8.62
C ALA A 151 -21.23 10.64 -8.67
N GLN A 152 -20.14 10.43 -7.92
CA GLN A 152 -19.36 9.19 -7.88
C GLN A 152 -19.53 8.43 -6.56
N GLU A 153 -20.32 8.94 -5.62
CA GLU A 153 -20.38 8.49 -4.22
C GLU A 153 -20.69 7.00 -4.11
N ASP A 154 -21.77 6.51 -4.72
CA ASP A 154 -22.15 5.10 -4.69
C ASP A 154 -21.09 4.18 -5.31
N ALA A 155 -20.51 4.60 -6.44
CA ALA A 155 -19.46 3.84 -7.12
C ALA A 155 -18.19 3.77 -6.26
N LEU A 156 -17.85 4.85 -5.58
CA LEU A 156 -16.71 4.94 -4.69
C LEU A 156 -16.91 4.09 -3.43
N ILE A 157 -18.06 4.20 -2.76
CA ILE A 157 -18.41 3.40 -1.58
C ILE A 157 -18.34 1.91 -1.93
N LYS A 158 -18.91 1.51 -3.06
CA LYS A 158 -18.88 0.11 -3.52
C LYS A 158 -17.46 -0.35 -3.87
N ARG A 159 -16.69 0.44 -4.63
CA ARG A 159 -15.33 0.08 -5.05
C ARG A 159 -14.40 -0.09 -3.86
N LEU A 160 -14.46 0.85 -2.92
CA LEU A 160 -13.61 0.86 -1.72
C LEU A 160 -14.15 0.01 -0.57
N GLY A 161 -15.37 -0.53 -0.72
CA GLY A 161 -16.10 -1.29 0.29
C GLY A 161 -16.22 -0.52 1.60
N LEU A 162 -16.56 0.77 1.57
CA LEU A 162 -16.50 1.64 2.75
C LEU A 162 -17.50 1.23 3.83
N GLU A 163 -17.03 1.30 5.07
CA GLU A 163 -17.80 1.05 6.30
C GLU A 163 -17.72 2.27 7.23
N ASN A 164 -18.65 2.36 8.17
CA ASN A 164 -18.67 3.47 9.12
C ASN A 164 -17.34 3.60 9.86
N ASN A 165 -16.92 4.84 10.09
CA ASN A 165 -15.62 5.20 10.67
C ASN A 165 -14.41 4.88 9.76
N ASP A 166 -14.58 4.85 8.43
CA ASP A 166 -13.48 4.72 7.47
C ASP A 166 -12.88 6.08 7.06
N LEU A 167 -11.55 6.13 6.96
CA LEU A 167 -10.83 7.25 6.35
C LEU A 167 -10.26 6.81 5.00
N VAL A 168 -10.54 7.58 3.96
CA VAL A 168 -9.99 7.36 2.62
C VAL A 168 -8.98 8.44 2.30
N LEU A 169 -7.80 8.01 1.85
CA LEU A 169 -6.69 8.88 1.46
C LEU A 169 -6.38 8.67 -0.02
N PHE A 170 -6.37 9.75 -0.80
CA PHE A 170 -6.19 9.73 -2.25
C PHE A 170 -4.91 10.44 -2.67
N VAL A 171 -4.20 9.86 -3.63
CA VAL A 171 -3.14 10.53 -4.37
C VAL A 171 -3.47 10.46 -5.86
N ALA A 172 -3.41 11.61 -6.51
CA ALA A 172 -3.65 11.78 -7.94
C ALA A 172 -2.41 12.38 -8.61
N ASP A 173 -1.56 11.53 -9.19
CA ASP A 173 -0.31 11.94 -9.84
C ASP A 173 0.18 10.85 -10.82
N LYS A 174 1.43 10.90 -11.27
CA LYS A 174 2.07 9.85 -12.08
C LYS A 174 2.16 8.53 -11.30
N LYS A 175 2.11 7.38 -12.01
CA LYS A 175 2.13 6.01 -11.43
C LYS A 175 3.14 5.85 -10.28
N LYS A 176 4.39 6.28 -10.48
CA LYS A 176 5.45 6.19 -9.46
C LYS A 176 5.18 7.02 -8.21
N VAL A 177 4.73 8.27 -8.37
CA VAL A 177 4.45 9.17 -7.24
C VAL A 177 3.30 8.64 -6.40
N VAL A 178 2.26 8.12 -7.06
CA VAL A 178 1.11 7.49 -6.40
C VAL A 178 1.54 6.25 -5.61
N ALA A 179 2.30 5.35 -6.24
CA ALA A 179 2.82 4.14 -5.61
C ALA A 179 3.69 4.46 -4.38
N ASP A 180 4.71 5.30 -4.54
CA ASP A 180 5.63 5.65 -3.45
C ASP A 180 4.90 6.33 -2.27
N SER A 181 3.97 7.24 -2.58
CA SER A 181 3.25 8.01 -1.56
C SER A 181 2.26 7.15 -0.78
N LEU A 182 1.41 6.40 -1.47
CA LEU A 182 0.40 5.57 -0.81
C LEU A 182 1.03 4.32 -0.17
N GLY A 183 2.07 3.73 -0.78
CA GLY A 183 2.81 2.61 -0.18
C GLY A 183 3.51 3.00 1.13
N TYR A 184 4.08 4.21 1.18
CA TYR A 184 4.60 4.76 2.44
C TYR A 184 3.48 4.96 3.48
N LEU A 185 2.40 5.67 3.12
CA LEU A 185 1.31 5.98 4.05
C LEU A 185 0.68 4.71 4.61
N ARG A 186 0.44 3.73 3.73
CA ARG A 186 -0.03 2.39 4.09
C ARG A 186 0.81 1.79 5.23
N THR A 187 2.13 1.77 5.06
CA THR A 187 3.06 1.17 6.03
C THR A 187 3.18 1.99 7.32
N ALA A 188 3.22 3.32 7.20
CA ALA A 188 3.29 4.22 8.35
C ALA A 188 2.03 4.09 9.23
N ILE A 189 0.85 4.14 8.61
CA ILE A 189 -0.44 4.01 9.29
C ILE A 189 -0.59 2.62 9.92
N ALA A 190 -0.21 1.56 9.20
CA ALA A 190 -0.27 0.21 9.74
C ALA A 190 0.60 0.04 11.00
N LYS A 191 1.77 0.68 11.04
CA LYS A 191 2.63 0.70 12.23
C LYS A 191 2.01 1.48 13.39
N GLU A 192 1.42 2.64 13.13
CA GLU A 192 0.74 3.46 14.14
C GLU A 192 -0.46 2.73 14.76
N LEU A 193 -1.26 2.08 13.92
CA LEU A 193 -2.47 1.35 14.31
C LEU A 193 -2.20 -0.09 14.74
N LYS A 194 -0.95 -0.55 14.65
CA LYS A 194 -0.51 -1.93 14.99
C LYS A 194 -1.35 -2.99 14.24
N LEU A 195 -1.49 -2.83 12.92
CA LEU A 195 -2.34 -3.67 12.07
C LEU A 195 -1.74 -5.04 11.73
N TYR A 196 -0.56 -5.37 12.23
CA TYR A 196 0.12 -6.64 12.01
C TYR A 196 0.77 -7.09 13.32
N ASP A 197 0.94 -8.41 13.48
CA ASP A 197 1.75 -8.96 14.56
C ASP A 197 3.24 -8.76 14.22
N PRO A 198 4.03 -8.07 15.06
CA PRO A 198 5.46 -7.91 14.80
C PRO A 198 6.25 -9.23 14.80
N ASN A 199 5.68 -10.33 15.31
CA ASN A 199 6.27 -11.67 15.29
C ASN A 199 5.78 -12.53 14.12
N GLU A 200 4.82 -12.05 13.34
CA GLU A 200 4.39 -12.73 12.13
C GLU A 200 5.39 -12.50 11.00
N PHE A 201 5.68 -13.58 10.27
CA PHE A 201 6.52 -13.59 9.08
C PHE A 201 5.66 -13.94 7.88
N ALA A 202 5.58 -13.02 6.92
CA ALA A 202 4.89 -13.25 5.67
C ALA A 202 5.87 -13.06 4.51
N PHE A 203 6.22 -14.18 3.88
CA PHE A 203 7.14 -14.23 2.76
C PHE A 203 6.36 -14.18 1.44
N THR A 204 6.97 -13.56 0.42
CA THR A 204 6.49 -13.61 -0.95
C THR A 204 7.70 -13.53 -1.88
N TRP A 205 7.58 -14.21 -3.02
CA TRP A 205 8.38 -13.89 -4.20
C TRP A 205 7.77 -12.74 -4.97
#